data_AF-A0A814M0D3-F1
#
_entry.id   AF-A0A814M0D3-F1
#
_cell.length_a   1.000
_cell.length_b   1.000
_cell.length_c   1.000
_cell.angle_alpha   90.00
_cell.angle_beta   90.00
_cell.angle_gamma   90.00
#
_symmetry.space_group_name_H-M   'P 1'
#
loop_
_entity.id
_entity.type
_entity.pdbx_description
1 polymer ?
#
loop_
_entity_poly.entity_id
_entity_poly.type
_entity_poly.pdbx_seq_one_letter_code
_entity_poly.pdbx_strand_id
1 'polypeptide(L)'
;MKITFDDLPIAADRSQLISNMYRGLIWTDIAYGNELFWKIRQPKSGYVTSFKRGGSRHIAFFKDNASISAGSRNRKFTFVSVTACAAWNDDLQLTIMGYRNPTRTNIHTTNLVYGKPQLILLHWKDVDKVIFTSSGGTPHPGNGGATGSHVVLTQLTIY
;
A
#
# COMPACT_ATOMS: atom_id res chain seq x y z
N MET A 1 -15.14 -6.43 -3.40
CA MET A 1 -14.85 -5.78 -2.10
C MET A 1 -13.85 -4.66 -2.28
N LYS A 2 -14.16 -3.48 -1.72
CA LYS A 2 -13.30 -2.30 -1.66
C LYS A 2 -12.68 -2.21 -0.26
N ILE A 3 -11.38 -1.96 -0.17
CA ILE A 3 -10.66 -1.78 1.10
C ILE A 3 -10.05 -0.38 1.09
N THR A 4 -10.50 0.51 1.98
CA THR A 4 -10.00 1.90 2.13
C THR A 4 -9.30 2.15 3.46
N PHE A 5 -9.18 1.14 4.32
CA PHE A 5 -8.54 1.22 5.65
C PHE A 5 -9.25 2.11 6.69
N ASP A 6 -10.33 2.82 6.32
CA ASP A 6 -11.07 3.72 7.22
C ASP A 6 -11.72 3.02 8.42
N ASP A 7 -11.91 1.69 8.35
CA ASP A 7 -12.41 0.88 9.47
C ASP A 7 -11.32 0.44 10.45
N LEU A 8 -10.06 0.79 10.20
CA LEU A 8 -8.98 0.55 11.16
C LEU A 8 -9.03 1.56 12.32
N PRO A 9 -8.55 1.18 13.53
CA PRO A 9 -8.54 2.08 14.67
C PRO A 9 -7.82 3.40 14.41
N ILE A 10 -8.31 4.49 15.01
CA ILE A 10 -7.59 5.77 14.98
C ILE A 10 -6.54 5.74 16.11
N ALA A 11 -5.28 5.55 15.74
CA ALA A 11 -4.14 5.66 16.66
C ALA A 11 -3.62 7.10 16.67
N ALA A 12 -3.70 7.79 17.81
CA ALA A 12 -3.33 9.21 17.88
C ALA A 12 -1.79 9.46 17.94
N ASP A 13 -1.01 8.42 18.26
CA ASP A 13 0.39 8.55 18.69
C ASP A 13 1.39 7.73 17.88
N ARG A 14 0.94 6.75 17.07
CA ARG A 14 1.82 5.91 16.26
C ARG A 14 1.12 5.26 15.07
N SER A 15 1.91 4.85 14.08
CA SER A 15 1.49 3.82 13.12
C SER A 15 1.50 2.43 13.76
N GLN A 16 0.72 1.51 13.21
CA GLN A 16 0.63 0.13 13.70
C GLN A 16 0.67 -0.84 12.52
N LEU A 17 1.17 -2.06 12.74
CA LEU A 17 1.02 -3.11 11.75
C LEU A 17 -0.48 -3.42 11.55
N ILE A 18 -0.89 -3.64 10.30
CA ILE A 18 -2.19 -4.24 10.04
C ILE A 18 -2.14 -5.64 10.64
N SER A 19 -3.17 -6.00 11.40
CA SER A 19 -3.31 -7.34 11.96
C SER A 19 -3.10 -8.39 10.86
N ASN A 20 -2.49 -9.51 11.23
CA ASN A 20 -2.29 -10.65 10.33
C ASN A 20 -3.59 -11.16 9.68
N MET A 21 -4.77 -10.76 10.16
CA MET A 21 -6.04 -10.98 9.47
C MET A 21 -6.83 -9.67 9.40
N TYR A 22 -7.03 -9.14 8.20
CA TYR A 22 -7.84 -7.94 7.96
C TYR A 22 -8.59 -8.07 6.62
N ARG A 23 -9.91 -7.87 6.67
CA ARG A 23 -10.83 -8.06 5.52
C ARG A 23 -10.66 -9.43 4.82
N GLY A 24 -10.41 -10.49 5.60
CA GLY A 24 -10.28 -11.86 5.07
C GLY A 24 -8.99 -12.11 4.29
N LEU A 25 -8.02 -11.20 4.39
CA LEU A 25 -6.67 -11.34 3.88
C LEU A 25 -5.67 -11.39 5.03
N ILE A 26 -4.55 -12.07 4.79
CA ILE A 26 -3.35 -11.98 5.60
C ILE A 26 -2.47 -10.87 5.06
N TRP A 27 -2.03 -9.97 5.94
CA TRP A 27 -1.17 -8.84 5.62
C TRP A 27 0.19 -9.05 6.25
N THR A 28 1.26 -8.84 5.50
CA THR A 28 2.64 -9.02 5.97
C THR A 28 3.47 -7.80 5.59
N ASP A 29 4.17 -7.25 6.58
CA ASP A 29 5.02 -6.05 6.47
C ASP A 29 4.29 -4.79 5.97
N ILE A 30 2.99 -4.71 6.26
CA ILE A 30 2.16 -3.54 5.94
C ILE A 30 1.68 -2.93 7.26
N ALA A 31 2.06 -1.67 7.46
CA ALA A 31 1.54 -0.85 8.54
C ALA A 31 0.40 0.04 8.03
N TYR A 32 -0.34 0.62 8.97
CA TYR A 32 -1.32 1.65 8.70
C TYR A 32 -1.12 2.84 9.63
N GLY A 33 -1.63 3.98 9.19
CA GLY A 33 -1.70 5.19 9.99
C GLY A 33 -2.86 6.05 9.52
N ASN A 34 -3.23 7.02 10.35
CA ASN A 34 -4.33 7.94 10.05
C ASN A 34 -3.85 9.37 9.88
N GLU A 35 -4.71 10.16 9.25
CA GLU A 35 -4.47 11.55 8.90
C GLU A 35 -4.12 12.41 10.13
N LEU A 36 -4.77 12.18 11.28
CA LEU A 36 -4.57 12.97 12.50
C LEU A 36 -3.12 12.83 13.00
N PHE A 37 -2.64 11.60 13.11
CA PHE A 37 -1.26 11.33 13.54
C PHE A 37 -0.26 11.98 12.60
N TRP A 38 -0.37 11.75 11.29
CA TRP A 38 0.61 12.25 10.33
C TRP A 38 0.56 13.77 10.21
N LYS A 39 -0.62 14.40 10.14
CA LYS A 39 -0.72 15.85 9.97
C LYS A 39 -0.38 16.65 11.24
N ILE A 40 -0.68 16.12 12.43
CA ILE A 40 -0.44 16.86 13.68
C ILE A 40 0.94 16.53 14.27
N ARG A 41 1.32 15.26 14.34
CA ARG A 41 2.54 14.83 15.03
C ARG A 41 3.77 14.77 14.12
N GLN A 42 3.56 14.48 12.84
CA GLN A 42 4.64 14.29 11.87
C GLN A 42 4.37 15.06 10.56
N PRO A 43 4.10 16.39 10.62
CA PRO A 43 3.61 17.17 9.47
C PRO A 43 4.57 17.20 8.28
N LYS A 44 5.85 16.89 8.50
CA LYS A 44 6.89 16.81 7.45
C LYS A 44 7.05 15.40 6.86
N SER A 45 6.29 14.42 7.33
CA SER A 45 6.34 13.05 6.82
C SER A 45 5.81 12.98 5.39
N GLY A 46 6.48 12.18 4.55
CA GLY A 46 6.06 11.91 3.18
C GLY A 46 4.63 11.36 3.08
N TYR A 47 4.18 10.62 4.09
CA TYR A 47 2.82 10.09 4.21
C TYR A 47 1.73 11.16 4.26
N VAL A 48 2.04 12.36 4.73
CA VAL A 48 1.06 13.47 4.80
C VAL A 48 0.50 13.80 3.42
N THR A 49 1.33 13.69 2.38
CA THR A 49 0.98 14.09 1.01
C THR A 49 -0.04 13.16 0.35
N SER A 50 -0.19 11.94 0.87
CA SER A 50 -1.11 10.93 0.37
C SER A 50 -2.56 11.15 0.83
N PHE A 51 -2.79 11.93 1.89
CA PHE A 51 -4.14 12.29 2.35
C PHE A 51 -4.75 13.38 1.47
N LYS A 52 -5.62 12.97 0.53
CA LYS A 52 -6.37 13.90 -0.34
C LYS A 52 -7.70 14.29 0.29
N ARG A 53 -8.15 15.51 -0.01
CA ARG A 53 -9.45 16.02 0.44
C ARG A 53 -10.56 15.09 -0.08
N GLY A 54 -11.43 14.63 0.83
CA GLY A 54 -12.50 13.68 0.50
C GLY A 54 -12.05 12.23 0.29
N GLY A 55 -10.75 11.93 0.50
CA GLY A 55 -10.21 10.58 0.50
C GLY A 55 -10.32 9.89 1.86
N SER A 56 -9.74 8.70 1.95
CA SER A 56 -9.62 7.94 3.20
C SER A 56 -8.83 8.73 4.24
N ARG A 57 -9.27 8.63 5.50
CA ARG A 57 -8.53 9.17 6.65
C ARG A 57 -7.43 8.22 7.12
N HIS A 58 -7.34 7.04 6.50
CA HIS A 58 -6.34 6.03 6.78
C HIS A 58 -5.56 5.69 5.52
N ILE A 59 -4.29 5.36 5.72
CA ILE A 59 -3.46 4.81 4.67
C ILE A 59 -2.83 3.54 5.21
N ALA A 60 -2.62 2.59 4.32
CA ALA A 60 -1.67 1.52 4.54
C ALA A 60 -0.35 1.87 3.86
N PHE A 61 0.76 1.34 4.35
CA PHE A 61 2.07 1.59 3.78
C PHE A 61 3.05 0.48 4.13
N PHE A 62 4.09 0.38 3.33
CA PHE A 62 5.20 -0.54 3.56
C PHE A 62 6.51 0.07 3.06
N LYS A 63 7.62 -0.62 3.34
CA LYS A 63 8.97 -0.28 2.86
C LYS A 63 9.58 -1.53 2.23
N ASP A 64 10.16 -1.37 1.05
CA ASP A 64 10.93 -2.38 0.30
C ASP A 64 10.09 -3.61 -0.16
N ASN A 65 9.52 -4.38 0.76
CA ASN A 65 8.72 -5.56 0.44
C ASN A 65 7.49 -5.68 1.35
N ALA A 66 6.40 -6.16 0.78
CA ALA A 66 5.17 -6.48 1.50
C ALA A 66 4.35 -7.53 0.77
N SER A 67 3.39 -8.14 1.44
CA SER A 67 2.43 -9.01 0.75
C SER A 67 1.05 -9.03 1.37
N ILE A 68 0.08 -9.39 0.53
CA ILE A 68 -1.23 -9.85 0.96
C ILE A 68 -1.45 -11.28 0.47
N SER A 69 -2.08 -12.12 1.27
CA SER A 69 -2.53 -13.45 0.85
C SER A 69 -3.94 -13.74 1.31
N ALA A 70 -4.57 -14.72 0.70
CA ALA A 70 -5.88 -15.18 1.12
C ALA A 70 -5.83 -15.67 2.57
N GLY A 71 -6.88 -15.39 3.36
CA GLY A 71 -6.96 -15.79 4.77
C GLY A 71 -7.04 -17.30 5.02
N SER A 72 -7.14 -18.12 3.97
CA SER A 72 -7.11 -19.59 4.09
C SER A 72 -6.43 -20.22 2.88
N ARG A 73 -5.79 -21.37 3.10
CA ARG A 73 -4.88 -22.04 2.15
C ARG A 73 -5.48 -22.38 0.78
N ASN A 74 -6.80 -22.56 0.69
CA ASN A 74 -7.49 -22.94 -0.55
C ASN A 74 -8.34 -21.81 -1.14
N ARG A 75 -8.34 -20.64 -0.50
CA ARG A 75 -9.09 -19.49 -0.98
C ARG A 75 -8.27 -18.73 -2.00
N LYS A 76 -8.94 -18.32 -3.07
CA LYS A 76 -8.39 -17.42 -4.09
C LYS A 76 -9.27 -16.18 -4.16
N PHE A 77 -8.73 -15.14 -4.79
CA PHE A 77 -9.44 -13.90 -5.04
C PHE A 77 -9.06 -13.36 -6.42
N THR A 78 -9.87 -12.44 -6.92
CA THR A 78 -9.53 -11.59 -8.06
C THR A 78 -8.92 -10.31 -7.53
N PHE A 79 -7.67 -10.01 -7.91
CA PHE A 79 -7.02 -8.75 -7.60
C PHE A 79 -7.27 -7.74 -8.73
N VAL A 80 -8.17 -6.78 -8.49
CA VAL A 80 -8.70 -5.92 -9.54
C VAL A 80 -7.84 -4.68 -9.71
N SER A 81 -7.59 -3.97 -8.61
CA SER A 81 -6.86 -2.72 -8.64
C SER A 81 -6.22 -2.38 -7.29
N VAL A 82 -5.21 -1.53 -7.34
CA VAL A 82 -4.63 -0.87 -6.17
C VAL A 82 -4.37 0.59 -6.50
N THR A 83 -4.65 1.48 -5.54
CA THR A 83 -4.30 2.90 -5.63
C THR A 83 -3.10 3.16 -4.75
N ALA A 84 -1.97 3.50 -5.36
CA ALA A 84 -0.68 3.64 -4.67
C ALA A 84 0.08 4.91 -5.05
N CYS A 85 0.98 5.37 -4.17
CA CYS A 85 1.96 6.42 -4.49
C CYS A 85 3.24 6.24 -3.68
N ALA A 86 4.29 6.94 -4.09
CA ALA A 86 5.53 6.99 -3.33
C ALA A 86 5.38 7.97 -2.16
N ALA A 87 5.98 7.64 -1.01
CA ALA A 87 5.96 8.53 0.15
C ALA A 87 7.11 9.53 0.15
N TRP A 88 8.31 9.20 -0.36
CA TRP A 88 9.48 10.11 -0.30
C TRP A 88 10.22 10.32 -1.62
N ASN A 89 10.01 9.45 -2.61
CA ASN A 89 10.78 9.44 -3.85
C ASN A 89 9.90 9.79 -5.05
N ASP A 90 10.49 10.45 -6.04
CA ASP A 90 10.00 10.47 -7.41
C ASP A 90 10.47 9.21 -8.15
N ASP A 91 9.68 8.80 -9.14
CA ASP A 91 9.95 7.64 -10.00
C ASP A 91 10.30 6.36 -9.23
N LEU A 92 9.67 6.16 -8.07
CA LEU A 92 9.86 4.96 -7.26
C LEU A 92 9.23 3.76 -7.99
N GLN A 93 10.03 2.78 -8.36
CA GLN A 93 9.50 1.59 -9.02
C GLN A 93 8.72 0.75 -8.01
N LEU A 94 7.51 0.34 -8.39
CA LEU A 94 6.70 -0.66 -7.71
C LEU A 94 6.52 -1.85 -8.66
N THR A 95 6.98 -3.02 -8.21
CA THR A 95 6.68 -4.31 -8.84
C THR A 95 5.64 -5.06 -8.02
N ILE A 96 4.57 -5.47 -8.68
CA ILE A 96 3.47 -6.24 -8.11
C ILE A 96 3.49 -7.62 -8.76
N MET A 97 3.50 -8.68 -7.97
CA MET A 97 3.52 -10.07 -8.45
C MET A 97 2.32 -10.83 -7.90
N GLY A 98 1.54 -11.44 -8.77
CA GLY A 98 0.41 -12.30 -8.41
C GLY A 98 0.80 -13.77 -8.50
N TYR A 99 0.40 -14.53 -7.48
CA TYR A 99 0.68 -15.96 -7.37
C TYR A 99 -0.62 -16.76 -7.28
N ARG A 100 -0.55 -18.00 -7.77
CA ARG A 100 -1.53 -19.06 -7.54
C ARG A 100 -0.76 -20.26 -7.02
N ASN A 101 -0.92 -20.57 -5.73
CA ASN A 101 -0.10 -21.53 -5.01
C ASN A 101 1.40 -21.12 -5.11
N PRO A 102 2.41 -22.00 -5.29
CA PRO A 102 3.79 -21.52 -5.36
C PRO A 102 4.13 -20.86 -6.71
N THR A 103 3.21 -20.86 -7.69
CA THR A 103 3.50 -20.40 -9.05
C THR A 103 3.13 -18.93 -9.23
N ARG A 104 4.11 -18.11 -9.65
CA ARG A 104 3.83 -16.74 -10.11
C ARG A 104 3.08 -16.78 -11.44
N THR A 105 1.89 -16.19 -11.48
CA THR A 105 1.05 -16.16 -12.69
C THR A 105 0.99 -14.76 -13.31
N ASN A 106 1.25 -13.71 -12.55
CA ASN A 106 1.14 -12.33 -13.03
C ASN A 106 2.29 -11.47 -12.51
N ILE A 107 2.65 -10.43 -13.27
CA ILE A 107 3.59 -9.39 -12.88
C ILE A 107 3.18 -8.05 -13.50
N HIS A 108 3.30 -6.97 -12.75
CA HIS A 108 3.15 -5.61 -13.25
C HIS A 108 4.19 -4.71 -12.57
N THR A 109 4.82 -3.84 -13.35
CA THR A 109 5.79 -2.87 -12.84
C THR A 109 5.38 -1.48 -13.28
N THR A 110 5.42 -0.52 -12.38
CA THR A 110 5.09 0.88 -12.65
C THR A 110 5.95 1.81 -11.79
N ASN A 111 6.09 3.07 -12.22
CA ASN A 111 6.75 4.10 -11.44
C ASN A 111 5.70 4.92 -10.69
N LEU A 112 5.88 5.00 -9.37
CA LEU A 112 5.06 5.78 -8.48
C LEU A 112 5.60 7.20 -8.34
N VAL A 113 4.70 8.15 -8.27
CA VAL A 113 5.03 9.57 -8.09
C VAL A 113 4.82 9.98 -6.62
N TYR A 114 5.71 10.83 -6.11
CA TYR A 114 5.63 11.38 -4.76
C TYR A 114 4.26 12.01 -4.49
N GLY A 115 3.56 11.49 -3.47
CA GLY A 115 2.32 12.07 -2.95
C GLY A 115 1.15 12.14 -3.95
N LYS A 116 1.22 11.44 -5.08
CA LYS A 116 0.16 11.41 -6.10
C LYS A 116 -0.38 9.99 -6.24
N PRO A 117 -1.48 9.64 -5.52
CA PRO A 117 -2.12 8.34 -5.65
C PRO A 117 -2.51 8.04 -7.09
N GLN A 118 -1.99 6.95 -7.63
CA GLN A 118 -2.23 6.45 -8.98
C GLN A 118 -3.03 5.15 -8.90
N LEU A 119 -4.10 5.05 -9.68
CA LEU A 119 -4.86 3.82 -9.83
C LEU A 119 -4.13 2.87 -10.79
N ILE A 120 -3.83 1.66 -10.31
CA ILE A 120 -3.21 0.58 -11.08
C ILE A 120 -4.26 -0.50 -11.29
N LEU A 121 -4.63 -0.74 -12.54
CA LEU A 121 -5.60 -1.77 -12.95
C LEU A 121 -4.88 -3.07 -13.30
N LEU A 122 -5.37 -4.19 -12.78
CA LEU A 122 -4.70 -5.50 -12.86
C LEU A 122 -5.64 -6.62 -13.33
N HIS A 123 -6.84 -6.73 -12.74
CA HIS A 123 -7.85 -7.75 -13.09
C HIS A 123 -7.35 -9.21 -13.03
N TRP A 124 -6.42 -9.53 -12.13
CA TRP A 124 -5.84 -10.86 -12.00
C TRP A 124 -6.78 -11.82 -11.29
N LYS A 125 -7.20 -12.88 -11.95
CA LYS A 125 -8.12 -13.89 -11.40
C LYS A 125 -7.37 -15.03 -10.71
N ASP A 126 -8.04 -15.62 -9.72
CA ASP A 126 -7.60 -16.84 -9.04
C ASP A 126 -6.18 -16.73 -8.47
N VAL A 127 -5.86 -15.59 -7.88
CA VAL A 127 -4.63 -15.40 -7.12
C VAL A 127 -4.89 -15.70 -5.64
N ASP A 128 -3.90 -16.25 -4.94
CA ASP A 128 -3.96 -16.49 -3.50
C ASP A 128 -2.93 -15.63 -2.73
N LYS A 129 -1.96 -15.05 -3.44
CA LYS A 129 -0.97 -14.12 -2.88
C LYS A 129 -0.60 -13.04 -3.89
N VAL A 130 -0.44 -11.83 -3.37
CA VAL A 130 0.13 -10.68 -4.10
C VAL A 130 1.33 -10.18 -3.31
N ILE A 131 2.49 -10.09 -3.96
CA ILE A 131 3.71 -9.52 -3.41
C ILE A 131 3.93 -8.15 -4.03
N PHE A 132 4.28 -7.19 -3.18
CA PHE A 132 4.70 -5.85 -3.56
C PHE A 132 6.18 -5.69 -3.23
N THR A 133 6.95 -5.21 -4.20
CA THR A 133 8.36 -4.87 -4.03
C THR A 133 8.60 -3.50 -4.61
N SER A 134 9.27 -2.62 -3.84
CA SER A 134 9.59 -1.27 -4.28
C SER A 134 11.08 -0.98 -4.19
N SER A 135 11.60 -0.27 -5.18
CA SER A 135 13.03 0.03 -5.29
C SER A 135 13.30 1.26 -6.17
N GLY A 136 14.51 1.81 -6.05
CA GLY A 136 14.97 2.93 -6.86
C GLY A 136 14.27 4.25 -6.54
N GLY A 137 14.08 5.07 -7.58
CA GLY A 137 13.62 6.44 -7.48
C GLY A 137 14.67 7.41 -6.92
N THR A 138 14.34 8.69 -6.93
CA THR A 138 15.18 9.77 -6.38
C THR A 138 14.42 10.50 -5.27
N PRO A 139 15.07 10.93 -4.17
CA PRO A 139 14.39 11.70 -3.13
C PRO A 139 13.72 12.95 -3.69
N HIS A 140 12.42 13.11 -3.46
CA HIS A 140 11.67 14.29 -3.92
C HIS A 140 12.11 15.52 -3.10
N PRO A 141 12.43 16.68 -3.72
CA PRO A 141 12.97 17.86 -3.01
C PRO A 141 12.13 18.37 -1.83
N GLY A 142 10.81 18.18 -1.89
CA GLY A 142 9.86 18.57 -0.84
C GLY A 142 9.66 17.56 0.30
N ASN A 143 10.46 16.49 0.40
CA ASN A 143 10.26 15.38 1.32
C ASN A 143 10.81 15.59 2.74
N GLY A 144 11.38 16.77 3.04
CA GLY A 144 11.88 17.13 4.37
C GLY A 144 13.15 16.41 4.81
N GLY A 145 13.89 15.78 3.88
CA GLY A 145 15.18 15.12 4.14
C GLY A 145 15.11 13.63 4.47
N ALA A 146 13.90 13.05 4.52
CA ALA A 146 13.72 11.62 4.70
C ALA A 146 13.80 10.86 3.36
N THR A 147 14.26 9.61 3.39
CA THR A 147 14.50 8.79 2.19
C THR A 147 13.96 7.39 2.37
N GLY A 148 13.82 6.66 1.26
CA GLY A 148 13.55 5.22 1.27
C GLY A 148 12.44 4.83 0.29
N SER A 149 12.45 3.54 -0.06
CA SER A 149 11.50 2.96 -1.02
C SER A 149 10.19 2.59 -0.34
N HIS A 150 9.53 3.58 0.26
CA HIS A 150 8.22 3.37 0.87
C HIS A 150 7.08 3.70 -0.08
N VAL A 151 6.07 2.86 -0.01
CA VAL A 151 4.85 2.94 -0.81
C VAL A 151 3.65 3.14 0.10
N VAL A 152 2.75 4.01 -0.33
CA VAL A 152 1.44 4.22 0.31
C VAL A 152 0.38 3.54 -0.52
N LEU A 153 -0.50 2.80 0.15
CA LEU A 153 -1.70 2.18 -0.40
C LEU A 153 -2.91 2.90 0.19
N THR A 154 -3.74 3.49 -0.66
CA THR A 154 -4.95 4.21 -0.24
C THR A 154 -6.21 3.40 -0.48
N GLN A 155 -6.18 2.48 -1.45
CA GLN A 155 -7.32 1.63 -1.76
C GLN A 155 -6.90 0.35 -2.47
N LEU A 156 -7.54 -0.76 -2.13
CA LEU A 156 -7.52 -2.00 -2.93
C LEU A 156 -8.94 -2.38 -3.35
N THR A 157 -9.07 -3.00 -4.51
CA THR A 157 -10.31 -3.63 -4.98
C THR A 157 -10.05 -5.10 -5.26
N ILE A 158 -10.76 -5.99 -4.58
CA ILE A 158 -10.63 -7.45 -4.70
C ILE A 158 -11.99 -8.14 -4.76
N TYR A 159 -12.15 -9.27 -5.45
CA TYR A 159 -13.37 -10.09 -5.44
C TYR A 159 -13.11 -11.50 -4.93
#